data_AF-A0YRQ1-F1
#
_entry.id   AF-A0YRQ1-F1
#
_cell.length_a   1.000
_cell.length_b   1.000
_cell.length_c   1.000
_cell.angle_alpha   90.00
_cell.angle_beta   90.00
_cell.angle_gamma   90.00
#
_symmetry.space_group_name_H-M   'P 1'
#
loop_
_entity.id
_entity.type
_entity.pdbx_description
1 polymer ?
#
loop_
_entity_poly.entity_id
_entity_poly.type
_entity_poly.pdbx_seq_one_letter_code
_entity_poly.pdbx_strand_id
1 'polypeptide(L)'
;MPRIRNWQDLVFYRPEKETVDQQIYSLFKGVINWQLIKTHWSDLWRVVLSIKSGKISADMLLRKLANYSRKNKLYQAFRELGRVIRTVFL
;
A
#
# COMPACT_ATOMS: atom_id res chain seq x y z
N MET A 1 -8.22 19.23 13.87
CA MET A 1 -7.42 18.52 12.86
C MET A 1 -6.14 18.00 13.49
N PRO A 2 -5.69 16.77 13.22
CA PRO A 2 -4.41 16.28 13.72
C PRO A 2 -3.26 17.05 13.06
N ARG A 3 -2.32 17.56 13.86
CA ARG A 3 -1.09 18.17 13.35
C ARG A 3 -0.11 17.07 12.99
N ILE A 4 0.28 16.98 11.72
CA ILE A 4 1.25 15.99 11.25
C ILE A 4 2.65 16.42 11.69
N ARG A 5 3.19 15.73 12.70
CA ARG A 5 4.55 15.92 13.20
C ARG A 5 5.54 15.15 12.30
N ASN A 6 6.70 15.75 12.00
CA ASN A 6 7.75 15.18 11.14
C ASN A 6 7.31 14.82 9.71
N TRP A 7 6.57 15.72 9.05
CA TRP A 7 6.05 15.49 7.70
C TRP A 7 7.15 15.22 6.65
N GLN A 8 8.37 15.70 6.88
CA GLN A 8 9.54 15.53 6.01
C GLN A 8 9.97 14.06 5.87
N ASP A 9 9.68 13.23 6.88
CA ASP A 9 10.00 11.79 6.87
C ASP A 9 8.88 10.95 6.23
N LEU A 10 7.74 11.57 5.90
CA LEU A 10 6.60 10.87 5.35
C LEU A 10 6.76 10.69 3.84
N VAL A 11 6.43 9.48 3.39
CA VAL A 11 6.45 9.12 1.98
C VAL A 11 5.02 9.13 1.45
N PHE A 12 4.74 10.08 0.58
CA PHE A 12 3.46 10.18 -0.14
C PHE A 12 3.57 9.59 -1.54
N TYR A 13 2.44 9.06 -2.03
CA TYR A 13 2.31 8.56 -3.40
C TYR A 13 1.14 9.22 -4.10
N ARG A 14 1.31 9.59 -5.37
CA ARG A 14 0.27 10.25 -6.14
C ARG A 14 -0.73 9.22 -6.67
N PRO A 15 -2.03 9.55 -6.73
CA PRO A 15 -2.99 8.70 -7.42
C PRO A 15 -2.67 8.62 -8.91
N GLU A 16 -2.40 9.73 -9.58
CA GLU A 16 -2.02 9.74 -11.00
C GLU A 16 -0.85 10.70 -11.24
N LYS A 17 -0.28 10.66 -12.45
CA LYS A 17 0.87 11.49 -12.81
C LYS A 17 0.52 12.98 -12.89
N GLU A 18 -0.69 13.30 -13.33
CA GLU A 18 -1.13 14.64 -13.70
C GLU A 18 -1.90 15.36 -12.59
N THR A 19 -2.32 14.64 -11.54
CA THR A 19 -3.23 15.15 -10.51
C THR A 19 -2.58 16.11 -9.50
N VAL A 20 -1.28 16.37 -9.60
CA VAL A 20 -0.53 17.10 -8.57
C VAL A 20 0.05 18.39 -9.15
N ASP A 21 -0.05 19.47 -8.37
CA ASP A 21 0.47 20.80 -8.70
C ASP A 21 2.01 20.83 -8.57
N GLN A 22 2.69 21.51 -9.48
CA GLN A 22 4.16 21.50 -9.66
C GLN A 22 4.93 21.81 -8.37
N GLN A 23 4.34 22.64 -7.51
CA GLN A 23 4.95 23.11 -6.27
C GLN A 23 5.12 22.02 -5.20
N ILE A 24 4.27 20.99 -5.21
CA ILE A 24 4.28 19.92 -4.19
C ILE A 24 4.83 18.60 -4.71
N TYR A 25 5.38 18.55 -5.93
CA TYR A 25 5.91 17.31 -6.54
C TYR A 25 6.98 16.64 -5.67
N SER A 26 7.81 17.44 -5.00
CA SER A 26 8.90 16.98 -4.14
C SER A 26 8.43 16.18 -2.93
N LEU A 27 7.17 16.35 -2.51
CA LEU A 27 6.58 15.62 -1.38
C LEU A 27 6.29 14.15 -1.73
N PHE A 28 6.16 13.84 -3.02
CA PHE A 28 5.73 12.52 -3.48
C PHE A 28 6.88 11.72 -4.07
N LYS A 29 7.05 10.47 -3.62
CA LYS A 29 8.11 9.58 -4.12
C LYS A 29 7.71 8.72 -5.33
N GLY A 30 6.47 8.83 -5.82
CA GLY A 30 6.03 8.09 -6.99
C GLY A 30 4.52 8.10 -7.19
N VAL A 31 4.06 7.31 -8.15
CA VAL A 31 2.64 7.12 -8.51
C VAL A 31 2.20 5.72 -8.11
N ILE A 32 0.97 5.61 -7.61
CA ILE A 32 0.36 4.34 -7.20
C ILE A 32 0.14 3.46 -8.44
N ASN A 33 0.53 2.19 -8.37
CA ASN A 33 0.22 1.24 -9.44
C ASN A 33 -1.17 0.62 -9.24
N TRP A 34 -2.20 1.31 -9.72
CA TRP A 34 -3.59 0.84 -9.65
C TRP A 34 -3.82 -0.47 -10.37
N GLN A 35 -3.11 -0.71 -11.48
CA GLN A 35 -3.27 -1.93 -12.26
C GLN A 35 -2.86 -3.16 -11.46
N LEU A 36 -1.80 -3.05 -10.65
CA LEU A 36 -1.36 -4.15 -9.79
C LEU A 36 -2.41 -4.49 -8.72
N ILE A 37 -3.01 -3.47 -8.10
CA ILE A 37 -4.08 -3.66 -7.12
C ILE A 37 -5.30 -4.33 -7.77
N LYS A 38 -5.73 -3.82 -8.93
CA LYS A 38 -6.86 -4.39 -9.69
C LYS A 38 -6.61 -5.84 -10.09
N THR A 39 -5.41 -6.13 -10.60
CA THR A 39 -5.02 -7.47 -11.06
C THR A 39 -5.09 -8.51 -9.94
N HIS A 40 -4.66 -8.14 -8.73
CA HIS A 40 -4.62 -9.03 -7.57
C HIS A 40 -5.77 -8.82 -6.58
N TRP A 41 -6.83 -8.11 -6.97
CA TRP A 41 -7.92 -7.73 -6.08
C TRP A 41 -8.57 -8.95 -5.40
N SER A 42 -8.82 -10.01 -6.17
CA SER A 42 -9.35 -11.28 -5.67
C SER A 42 -8.43 -11.91 -4.62
N ASP A 43 -7.11 -11.90 -4.86
CA ASP A 43 -6.14 -12.50 -3.94
C ASP A 43 -6.06 -11.73 -2.62
N LEU A 44 -6.11 -10.39 -2.68
CA LEU A 44 -6.18 -9.53 -1.50
C LEU A 44 -7.41 -9.87 -0.66
N TRP A 45 -8.59 -9.97 -1.28
CA TRP A 45 -9.83 -10.33 -0.61
C TRP A 45 -9.81 -11.73 0.00
N ARG A 46 -9.26 -12.72 -0.72
CA ARG A 46 -9.11 -14.09 -0.20
C ARG A 46 -8.31 -14.10 1.10
N VAL A 47 -7.24 -13.32 1.17
CA VAL A 47 -6.42 -13.19 2.37
C VAL A 47 -7.21 -12.53 3.51
N VAL A 48 -7.93 -11.43 3.24
CA VAL A 48 -8.78 -10.77 4.25
C VAL A 48 -9.84 -11.71 4.80
N LEU A 49 -10.52 -12.48 3.93
CA LEU A 49 -11.51 -13.47 4.32
C LEU A 49 -10.89 -14.62 5.12
N SER A 50 -9.68 -15.06 4.75
CA SER A 50 -8.95 -16.10 5.48
C SER A 50 -8.58 -15.65 6.89
N ILE A 51 -8.19 -14.38 7.06
CA ILE A 51 -7.94 -13.78 8.38
C ILE A 51 -9.24 -13.70 9.18
N LYS A 52 -10.31 -13.14 8.59
CA LYS A 52 -11.60 -12.98 9.27
C LYS A 52 -12.22 -14.31 9.68
N SER A 53 -12.01 -15.37 8.91
CA SER A 53 -12.47 -16.73 9.23
C SER A 53 -11.56 -17.50 10.18
N GLY A 54 -10.47 -16.89 10.66
CA GLY A 54 -9.53 -17.52 11.60
C GLY A 54 -8.65 -18.61 10.98
N LYS A 55 -8.67 -18.77 9.64
CA LYS A 55 -7.86 -19.78 8.93
C LYS A 55 -6.37 -19.46 8.93
N ILE A 56 -6.03 -18.17 8.91
CA ILE A 56 -4.65 -17.68 8.92
C ILE A 56 -4.58 -16.47 9.84
N SER A 57 -3.57 -16.40 10.71
CA SER A 57 -3.34 -15.22 11.53
C SER A 57 -2.61 -14.12 10.74
N ALA A 58 -2.89 -12.86 11.08
CA ALA A 58 -2.27 -11.71 10.40
C ALA A 58 -0.74 -11.69 10.57
N ASP A 59 -0.23 -12.08 11.74
CA ASP A 59 1.21 -12.14 12.01
C ASP A 59 1.89 -13.23 11.17
N MET A 60 1.25 -14.40 11.00
CA MET A 60 1.77 -15.47 10.16
C MET A 60 1.83 -15.05 8.69
N LEU A 61 0.79 -14.36 8.21
CA LEU A 61 0.77 -13.80 6.85
C LEU A 61 1.90 -12.79 6.67
N LEU A 62 2.11 -11.87 7.62
CA LEU A 62 3.15 -10.85 7.53
C LEU A 62 4.55 -11.49 7.49
N ARG A 63 4.83 -12.47 8.36
CA ARG A 63 6.08 -13.24 8.32
C ARG A 63 6.28 -13.92 6.97
N LYS A 64 5.23 -14.55 6.46
CA LYS A 64 5.25 -15.24 5.17
C LYS A 64 5.54 -14.25 4.03
N LEU A 65 4.83 -13.13 3.97
CA LEU A 65 5.03 -12.09 2.96
C LEU A 65 6.42 -11.42 3.06
N ALA A 66 6.95 -11.23 4.27
CA ALA A 66 8.28 -10.67 4.50
C ALA A 66 9.40 -11.65 4.10
N ASN A 67 9.21 -12.94 4.31
CA ASN A 67 10.15 -13.99 3.90
C ASN A 67 10.15 -14.23 2.39
N TYR A 68 9.04 -13.97 1.71
CA TYR A 68 9.01 -14.06 0.25
C TYR A 68 9.84 -12.94 -0.39
N SER A 69 10.46 -13.29 -1.52
CA SER A 69 11.16 -12.32 -2.36
C SER A 69 10.27 -11.13 -2.69
N ARG A 70 10.88 -9.94 -2.85
CA ARG A 70 10.24 -8.74 -3.41
C ARG A 70 9.60 -8.97 -4.78
N LYS A 71 9.89 -10.11 -5.44
CA LYS A 71 9.24 -10.58 -6.68
C LYS A 71 7.83 -11.17 -6.47
N ASN A 72 7.40 -11.44 -5.23
CA ASN A 72 6.07 -11.98 -4.97
C ASN A 72 5.00 -10.93 -5.30
N LYS A 73 4.16 -11.23 -6.30
CA LYS A 73 3.13 -10.31 -6.80
C LYS A 73 2.06 -9.97 -5.74
N LEU A 74 1.70 -10.92 -4.87
CA LEU A 74 0.75 -10.67 -3.79
C LEU A 74 1.33 -9.69 -2.76
N TYR A 75 2.60 -9.87 -2.40
CA TYR A 75 3.31 -8.90 -1.56
C TYR A 75 3.34 -7.51 -2.21
N GLN A 76 3.65 -7.44 -3.50
CA GLN A 76 3.67 -6.16 -4.22
C GLN A 76 2.27 -5.51 -4.24
N ALA A 77 1.20 -6.28 -4.46
CA ALA A 77 -0.17 -5.79 -4.42
C ALA A 77 -0.55 -5.23 -3.03
N PHE A 78 -0.25 -5.98 -1.95
CA PHE A 78 -0.44 -5.48 -0.58
C PHE A 78 0.36 -4.21 -0.29
N ARG A 79 1.60 -4.15 -0.80
CA ARG A 79 2.45 -2.97 -0.66
C ARG A 79 1.86 -1.75 -1.37
N GLU A 80 1.39 -1.89 -2.61
CA GLU A 80 0.72 -0.79 -3.32
C GLU A 80 -0.56 -0.35 -2.62
N LEU A 81 -1.38 -1.29 -2.14
CA LEU A 81 -2.57 -0.95 -1.36
C LEU A 81 -2.20 -0.18 -0.07
N GLY A 82 -1.13 -0.60 0.62
CA GLY A 82 -0.61 0.11 1.79
C GLY A 82 -0.16 1.54 1.50
N ARG A 83 0.37 1.81 0.29
CA ARG A 83 0.72 3.17 -0.15
C ARG A 83 -0.51 4.06 -0.35
N VAL A 84 -1.60 3.51 -0.88
CA VAL A 84 -2.89 4.20 -0.99
C VAL A 84 -3.36 4.61 0.40
N ILE A 85 -3.49 3.63 1.31
CA ILE A 85 -3.96 3.84 2.68
C ILE A 85 -3.08 4.89 3.37
N ARG A 86 -1.76 4.73 3.31
CA ARG A 86 -0.83 5.69 3.91
C ARG A 86 -1.02 7.11 3.40
N THR A 87 -1.24 7.31 2.10
CA THR A 87 -1.43 8.65 1.51
C THR A 87 -2.79 9.24 1.88
N VAL A 88 -3.84 8.41 2.07
CA VAL A 88 -5.18 8.90 2.46
C VAL A 88 -5.24 9.29 3.95
N PHE A 89 -4.49 8.59 4.81
CA PHE A 89 -4.52 8.81 6.25
C PHE A 89 -3.56 9.88 6.76
N LEU A 90 -2.49 10.17 6.02
CA LEU A 90 -1.52 11.21 6.33
C LEU A 90 -1.90 12.50 5.60
#